data_AF-A0AAV8GTN5-F1
#
_entry.id   AF-A0AAV8GTN5-F1
#
_cell.length_a   1.000
_cell.length_b   1.000
_cell.length_c   1.000
_cell.angle_alpha   90.00
_cell.angle_beta   90.00
_cell.angle_gamma   90.00
#
_symmetry.space_group_name_H-M   'P 1'
#
loop_
_entity.id
_entity.type
_entity.pdbx_description
1 polymer ?
#
loop_
_entity_poly.entity_id
_entity_poly.type
_entity_poly.pdbx_seq_one_letter_code
_entity_poly.pdbx_strand_id
1 'polypeptide(L)'
;MLLTTQHSYYLFSLLSKPLLQGTHQNLRSIEERGRERNVRERERESAMASRFWRWYADREFYKWEKTVLWDMIEPYRRPRSFAPLISIYVAAFYTGVVGAAVTEQLYKEKYWEEHPGEAVPLMRPKFYWGPWRVMNGEVPPSK
;
A
#
# COMPACT_ATOMS: atom_id res chain seq x y z
N MET A 1 -37.65 -47.46 -72.77
CA MET A 1 -36.42 -47.53 -71.96
C MET A 1 -36.43 -46.46 -70.84
N LEU A 2 -37.54 -46.34 -70.08
CA LEU A 2 -37.75 -45.28 -69.06
C LEU A 2 -38.29 -45.83 -67.72
N LEU A 3 -38.43 -47.16 -67.59
CA LEU A 3 -39.03 -47.80 -66.42
C LEU A 3 -38.02 -48.13 -65.30
N THR A 4 -36.72 -48.08 -65.58
CA THR A 4 -35.68 -48.44 -64.61
C THR A 4 -35.21 -47.25 -63.77
N THR A 5 -35.30 -46.02 -64.29
CA THR A 5 -34.87 -44.83 -63.56
C THR A 5 -35.85 -44.47 -62.43
N GLN A 6 -37.16 -44.54 -62.70
CA GLN A 6 -38.18 -44.12 -61.73
C GLN A 6 -38.26 -45.04 -60.51
N HIS A 7 -38.12 -46.36 -60.69
CA HIS A 7 -38.10 -47.33 -59.60
C HIS A 7 -36.90 -47.18 -58.66
N SER A 8 -35.76 -46.73 -59.19
CA SER A 8 -34.55 -46.51 -58.39
C SER A 8 -34.70 -45.32 -57.42
N TYR A 9 -35.35 -44.23 -57.86
CA TYR A 9 -35.63 -43.07 -56.99
C TYR A 9 -36.61 -43.40 -55.86
N TYR A 10 -37.63 -44.22 -56.12
CA TYR A 10 -38.58 -44.62 -55.08
C TYR A 10 -37.91 -45.50 -54.01
N LEU A 11 -37.07 -46.46 -54.41
CA LEU A 11 -36.32 -47.30 -53.47
C LEU A 11 -35.29 -46.50 -52.67
N PHE A 12 -34.58 -45.56 -53.29
CA PHE A 12 -33.64 -44.69 -52.57
C PHE A 12 -34.36 -43.74 -51.59
N SER A 13 -35.54 -43.23 -51.94
CA SER A 13 -36.35 -42.38 -51.05
C SER A 13 -36.95 -43.16 -49.87
N LEU A 14 -37.26 -44.45 -50.03
CA LEU A 14 -37.79 -45.30 -48.98
C LEU A 14 -36.68 -45.77 -48.02
N LEU A 15 -35.48 -46.01 -48.52
CA LEU A 15 -34.33 -46.43 -47.72
C LEU A 15 -33.68 -45.26 -46.94
N SER A 16 -33.73 -44.03 -47.46
CA SER A 16 -33.07 -42.86 -46.86
C SER A 16 -33.87 -42.15 -45.75
N LYS A 17 -35.21 -42.21 -45.80
CA LYS A 17 -36.10 -41.61 -44.79
C LYS A 17 -35.86 -42.11 -43.34
N PRO A 18 -35.76 -43.42 -43.06
CA PRO A 18 -35.51 -43.87 -41.69
C PRO A 18 -34.11 -43.47 -41.19
N LEU A 19 -33.13 -43.39 -42.09
CA LEU A 19 -31.76 -42.97 -41.75
C LEU A 19 -31.72 -41.48 -41.33
N LEU A 20 -32.42 -40.61 -42.06
CA LEU A 20 -32.52 -39.19 -41.75
C LEU A 20 -33.36 -38.90 -40.49
N GLN A 21 -34.38 -39.72 -40.22
CA GLN A 21 -35.19 -39.56 -39.02
C GLN A 21 -34.42 -39.94 -37.74
N GLY A 22 -33.59 -40.98 -37.82
CA GLY A 22 -32.67 -41.36 -36.75
C GLY A 22 -31.60 -40.30 -36.47
N THR A 23 -31.06 -39.63 -37.50
CA THR A 23 -30.10 -38.53 -37.30
C THR A 23 -30.75 -37.31 -36.67
N HIS A 24 -31.97 -36.93 -37.07
CA HIS A 24 -32.69 -35.81 -36.44
C HIS A 24 -33.04 -36.05 -34.97
N GLN A 25 -33.44 -37.26 -34.60
CA GLN A 25 -33.70 -37.60 -33.20
C GLN A 25 -32.41 -37.56 -32.36
N ASN A 26 -31.30 -38.05 -32.92
CA ASN A 26 -30.00 -38.01 -32.24
C ASN A 26 -29.53 -36.57 -32.05
N LEU A 27 -29.63 -35.72 -33.08
CA LEU A 27 -29.28 -34.30 -33.02
C LEU A 27 -30.10 -33.54 -31.96
N ARG A 28 -31.43 -33.75 -31.89
CA ARG A 28 -32.25 -33.14 -30.82
C ARG A 28 -31.82 -33.62 -29.42
N SER A 29 -31.54 -34.91 -29.27
CA SER A 29 -31.05 -35.45 -27.99
C SER A 29 -29.68 -34.88 -27.57
N ILE A 30 -28.85 -34.50 -28.54
CA ILE A 30 -27.55 -33.86 -28.31
C ILE A 30 -27.75 -32.40 -27.94
N GLU A 31 -28.68 -31.70 -28.59
CA GLU A 31 -29.03 -30.30 -28.31
C GLU A 31 -29.66 -30.15 -26.91
N GLU A 32 -30.60 -31.02 -26.54
CA GLU A 32 -31.21 -31.06 -25.21
C GLU A 32 -30.17 -31.35 -24.11
N ARG A 33 -29.29 -32.33 -24.34
CA ARG A 33 -28.13 -32.57 -23.45
C ARG A 33 -27.15 -31.41 -23.40
N GLY A 34 -27.02 -30.63 -24.47
CA GLY A 34 -26.24 -29.39 -24.50
C GLY A 34 -26.88 -28.31 -23.63
N ARG A 35 -28.20 -28.16 -23.73
CA ARG A 35 -28.98 -27.17 -22.96
C ARG A 35 -28.96 -27.46 -21.47
N GLU A 36 -29.16 -28.72 -21.08
CA GLU A 36 -29.08 -29.12 -19.67
C GLU A 36 -27.68 -28.94 -19.07
N ARG A 37 -26.62 -29.20 -19.85
CA ARG A 37 -25.25 -28.93 -19.42
C ARG A 37 -25.02 -27.45 -19.19
N ASN A 38 -25.47 -26.59 -20.11
CA ASN A 38 -25.35 -25.15 -19.97
C ASN A 38 -26.10 -24.61 -18.74
N VAL A 39 -27.29 -25.14 -18.44
CA VAL A 39 -28.05 -24.77 -17.22
C VAL A 39 -27.29 -25.16 -15.96
N ARG A 40 -26.78 -26.40 -15.88
CA ARG A 40 -25.99 -26.85 -14.73
C ARG A 40 -24.68 -26.09 -14.59
N GLU A 41 -24.05 -25.70 -15.69
CA GLU A 41 -22.85 -24.86 -15.69
C GLU A 41 -23.15 -23.46 -15.14
N ARG A 42 -24.23 -22.81 -15.59
CA ARG A 42 -24.66 -21.50 -15.04
C ARG A 42 -25.02 -21.56 -13.56
N GLU A 43 -25.67 -22.64 -13.11
CA GLU A 43 -25.95 -22.86 -11.68
C GLU A 43 -24.67 -23.03 -10.87
N ARG A 44 -23.69 -23.78 -11.41
CA ARG A 44 -22.36 -23.93 -10.79
C ARG A 44 -21.61 -22.60 -10.76
N GLU A 45 -21.63 -21.82 -11.83
CA GLU A 45 -21.03 -20.49 -11.90
C GLU A 45 -21.66 -19.55 -10.87
N SER A 46 -22.99 -19.53 -10.78
CA SER A 46 -23.73 -18.73 -9.79
C SER A 46 -23.40 -19.16 -8.36
N ALA A 47 -23.26 -20.47 -8.12
CA ALA A 47 -22.85 -21.01 -6.82
C ALA A 47 -21.39 -20.68 -6.47
N MET A 48 -20.47 -20.73 -7.45
CA MET A 48 -19.06 -20.35 -7.26
C MET A 48 -18.92 -18.85 -7.00
N ALA A 49 -19.63 -18.01 -7.76
CA ALA A 49 -19.67 -16.57 -7.54
C ALA A 49 -20.22 -16.24 -6.15
N SER A 50 -21.31 -16.89 -5.72
CA SER A 50 -21.88 -16.70 -4.39
C SER A 50 -20.91 -17.09 -3.26
N ARG A 51 -20.15 -18.18 -3.43
CA ARG A 51 -19.11 -18.58 -2.47
C ARG A 51 -17.95 -17.58 -2.43
N PHE A 52 -17.52 -17.09 -3.59
CA PHE A 52 -16.48 -16.08 -3.70
C PHE A 52 -16.90 -14.77 -3.03
N TRP A 53 -18.13 -14.32 -3.29
CA TRP A 53 -18.69 -13.12 -2.65
C TRP A 53 -18.82 -13.27 -1.14
N ARG A 54 -19.26 -14.43 -0.65
CA ARG A 54 -19.26 -14.72 0.79
C ARG A 54 -17.85 -14.67 1.37
N TRP A 55 -16.89 -15.36 0.75
CA TRP A 55 -15.49 -15.34 1.21
C TRP A 55 -14.89 -13.93 1.22
N TYR A 56 -15.19 -13.11 0.20
CA TYR A 56 -14.72 -11.74 0.13
C TYR A 56 -15.37 -10.87 1.22
N ALA A 57 -16.68 -10.98 1.40
CA ALA A 57 -17.41 -10.27 2.44
C ALA A 57 -16.90 -10.63 3.84
N ASP A 58 -16.70 -11.93 4.11
CA ASP A 58 -16.14 -12.41 5.37
C ASP A 58 -14.73 -11.86 5.59
N ARG A 59 -13.88 -11.87 4.55
CA ARG A 59 -12.51 -11.34 4.63
C ARG A 59 -12.50 -9.86 4.95
N GLU A 60 -13.39 -9.08 4.34
CA GLU A 60 -13.45 -7.64 4.58
C GLU A 60 -14.01 -7.33 5.97
N PHE A 61 -15.04 -8.05 6.39
CA PHE A 61 -15.61 -7.96 7.74
C PHE A 61 -14.56 -8.28 8.82
N TYR A 62 -13.80 -9.36 8.68
CA TYR A 62 -12.73 -9.72 9.62
C TYR A 62 -11.58 -8.71 9.67
N LYS A 63 -11.28 -7.99 8.57
CA LYS A 63 -10.29 -6.91 8.62
C LYS A 63 -10.82 -5.74 9.44
N TRP A 64 -12.08 -5.37 9.24
CA TRP A 64 -12.71 -4.25 9.92
C TRP A 64 -12.90 -4.51 11.42
N GLU A 65 -13.35 -5.72 11.80
CA GLU A 65 -13.44 -6.10 13.21
C GLU A 65 -12.09 -6.01 13.92
N LYS A 66 -11.01 -6.44 13.26
CA LYS A 66 -9.67 -6.32 13.82
C LYS A 66 -9.28 -4.87 14.05
N THR A 67 -9.51 -3.98 13.08
CA THR A 67 -9.20 -2.55 13.26
C THR A 67 -10.01 -1.93 14.39
N VAL A 68 -11.31 -2.23 14.48
CA VAL A 68 -12.17 -1.72 15.57
C VAL A 68 -11.74 -2.26 16.93
N LEU A 69 -11.37 -3.54 17.02
CA LEU A 69 -10.83 -4.13 18.24
C LEU A 69 -9.49 -3.49 18.65
N TRP A 70 -8.63 -3.17 17.68
CA TRP A 70 -7.39 -2.44 17.93
C TRP A 70 -7.64 -1.01 18.42
N ASP A 71 -8.61 -0.31 17.83
CA ASP A 71 -9.00 1.03 18.26
C ASP A 71 -9.66 1.01 19.65
N MET A 72 -10.44 -0.03 19.97
CA MET A 72 -11.02 -0.21 21.30
C MET A 72 -9.98 -0.56 22.38
N ILE A 73 -8.88 -1.22 22.02
CA ILE A 73 -7.79 -1.57 22.96
C ILE A 73 -6.74 -0.47 23.10
N GLU A 74 -6.72 0.49 22.17
CA GLU A 74 -5.81 1.63 22.17
C GLU A 74 -5.86 2.45 23.47
N PRO A 75 -7.04 2.74 24.07
CA PRO A 75 -7.12 3.44 25.36
C PRO A 75 -6.54 2.66 26.55
N TYR A 76 -6.49 1.32 26.45
CA TYR A 76 -5.94 0.45 27.50
C TYR A 76 -4.45 0.16 27.30
N ARG A 77 -3.87 0.59 26.17
CA ARG A 77 -2.45 0.44 25.88
C ARG A 77 -1.67 1.47 26.68
N ARG A 78 -0.61 1.04 27.36
CA ARG A 78 0.30 1.94 28.09
C ARG A 78 0.71 3.09 27.16
N PRO A 79 0.60 4.37 27.59
CA PRO A 79 1.00 5.51 26.77
C PRO A 79 2.46 5.30 26.32
N ARG A 80 2.75 5.57 25.04
CA ARG A 80 4.12 5.49 24.53
C ARG A 80 5.01 6.28 25.48
N SER A 81 6.08 5.64 25.97
CA SER A 81 7.00 6.27 26.91
C SER A 81 7.48 7.59 26.31
N PHE A 82 7.62 8.63 27.14
CA PHE A 82 8.19 9.92 26.76
C PHE A 82 9.71 9.85 26.51
N ALA A 83 10.30 8.68 26.74
CA ALA A 83 11.71 8.36 26.57
C ALA A 83 12.30 8.66 25.18
N PRO A 84 11.68 8.32 24.04
CA PRO A 84 12.23 8.63 22.73
C PRO A 84 12.22 10.13 22.45
N LEU A 85 11.26 10.87 23.03
CA LEU A 85 11.23 12.32 22.91
C LEU A 85 12.39 12.93 23.70
N ILE A 86 12.55 12.55 24.99
CA ILE A 86 13.67 12.99 25.82
C ILE A 86 15.00 12.67 25.16
N SER A 87 15.17 11.45 24.61
CA SER A 87 16.44 11.04 24.02
C SER A 87 16.80 11.91 22.80
N ILE A 88 15.82 12.26 21.96
CA ILE A 88 16.03 13.17 20.82
C ILE A 88 16.39 14.57 21.31
N TYR A 89 15.71 15.10 22.33
CA TYR A 89 16.03 16.41 22.89
C TYR A 89 17.45 16.46 23.48
N VAL A 90 17.85 15.45 24.23
CA VAL A 90 19.19 15.34 24.82
C VAL A 90 20.24 15.25 23.71
N ALA A 91 20.01 14.41 22.70
CA ALA A 91 20.93 14.30 21.56
C ALA A 91 21.06 15.62 20.81
N ALA A 92 19.95 16.29 20.49
CA ALA A 92 19.93 17.57 19.79
C ALA A 92 20.61 18.70 20.59
N PHE A 93 20.44 18.71 21.91
CA PHE A 93 21.10 19.68 22.77
C PHE A 93 22.62 19.51 22.75
N TYR A 94 23.12 18.29 22.99
CA TYR A 94 24.55 18.03 23.03
C TYR A 94 25.23 18.18 21.67
N THR A 95 24.56 17.83 20.57
CA THR A 95 25.10 18.10 19.23
C THR A 95 25.22 19.59 18.96
N GLY A 96 24.26 20.41 19.40
CA GLY A 96 24.34 21.86 19.32
C GLY A 96 25.50 22.45 20.12
N VAL A 97 25.69 22.01 21.37
CA VAL A 97 26.79 22.48 22.24
C VAL A 97 28.16 22.11 21.67
N VAL A 98 28.32 20.85 21.23
CA VAL A 98 29.58 20.39 20.63
C VAL A 98 29.86 21.13 19.32
N GLY A 99 28.85 21.30 18.46
CA GLY A 99 28.99 22.06 17.22
C GLY A 99 29.41 23.51 17.47
N ALA A 100 28.80 24.19 18.44
CA ALA A 100 29.16 25.55 18.82
C ALA A 100 30.61 25.63 19.33
N ALA A 101 31.03 24.70 20.20
CA ALA A 101 32.38 24.64 20.73
C ALA A 101 33.42 24.41 19.62
N VAL A 102 33.17 23.49 18.69
CA VAL A 102 34.06 23.24 17.55
C VAL A 102 34.19 24.49 16.67
N THR A 103 33.08 25.18 16.38
CA THR A 103 33.14 26.40 15.57
C THR A 103 33.88 27.55 16.26
N GLU A 104 33.79 27.65 17.59
CA GLU A 104 34.57 28.61 18.37
C GLU A 104 36.06 28.31 18.29
N GLN A 105 36.46 27.04 18.42
CA GLN A 105 37.88 26.66 18.36
C GLN A 105 38.47 26.90 16.97
N LEU A 106 37.77 26.51 15.90
CA LEU A 106 38.20 26.79 14.53
C LEU A 106 38.33 28.30 14.26
N TYR A 107 37.42 29.10 14.82
CA TYR A 107 37.51 30.56 14.72
C TYR A 107 38.78 31.08 15.40
N LYS A 108 39.11 30.54 16.58
CA LYS A 108 40.32 30.95 17.32
C LYS A 108 41.59 30.54 16.61
N GLU A 109 41.69 29.29 16.14
CA GLU A 109 42.86 28.80 15.39
C GLU A 109 43.13 29.69 14.17
N LYS A 110 42.10 29.99 13.38
CA LYS A 110 42.22 30.89 12.23
C LYS A 110 42.66 32.31 12.65
N TYR A 111 42.11 32.84 13.74
CA TYR A 111 42.49 34.18 14.21
C TYR A 111 43.97 34.25 14.62
N TRP A 112 44.47 33.21 15.30
CA TRP A 112 45.87 33.12 15.71
C TRP A 112 46.85 33.09 14.54
N GLU A 113 46.48 32.45 13.42
CA GLU A 113 47.29 32.46 12.19
C GLU A 113 47.43 33.86 11.60
N GLU A 114 46.36 34.66 11.66
CA GLU A 114 46.32 36.00 11.08
C GLU A 114 46.90 37.07 12.03
N HIS A 115 46.82 36.87 13.36
CA HIS A 115 47.19 37.86 14.39
C HIS A 115 48.04 37.22 15.51
N PRO A 116 49.36 37.01 15.29
CA PRO A 116 50.21 36.41 16.31
C PRO A 116 50.35 37.33 17.53
N GLY A 117 50.00 36.81 18.72
CA GLY A 117 50.21 37.48 20.01
C GLY A 117 49.08 38.39 20.48
N GLU A 118 47.99 38.50 19.73
CA GLU A 118 46.80 39.24 20.15
C GLU A 118 45.80 38.33 20.88
N ALA A 119 45.09 38.86 21.88
CA ALA A 119 44.07 38.11 22.59
C ALA A 119 42.87 37.85 21.67
N VAL A 120 42.51 36.59 21.48
CA VAL A 120 41.44 36.23 20.54
C VAL A 120 40.06 36.66 21.08
N PRO A 121 39.31 37.46 20.30
CA PRO A 121 37.95 37.83 20.69
C PRO A 121 37.02 36.60 20.70
N LEU A 122 35.97 36.64 21.52
CA LEU A 122 34.94 35.60 21.51
C LEU A 122 34.13 35.68 20.22
N MET A 123 33.85 34.53 19.57
CA MET A 123 33.04 34.55 18.34
C MET A 123 31.64 35.09 18.64
N ARG A 124 31.08 35.84 17.68
CA ARG A 124 29.67 36.26 17.75
C ARG A 124 28.76 35.04 17.60
N PRO A 125 27.74 34.88 18.46
CA PRO A 125 26.82 33.76 18.40
C PRO A 125 25.99 33.89 17.12
N LYS A 126 25.96 32.81 16.34
CA LYS A 126 25.17 32.77 15.11
C LYS A 126 23.67 32.64 15.38
N PHE A 127 23.31 32.09 16.54
CA PHE A 127 21.92 31.73 16.89
C PHE A 127 21.27 32.68 17.90
N TYR A 128 21.91 33.81 18.23
CA TYR A 128 21.35 34.80 19.13
C TYR A 128 21.21 36.14 18.40
N TRP A 129 19.96 36.58 18.23
CA TRP A 129 19.61 37.81 17.52
C TRP A 129 19.49 39.03 18.44
N GLY A 130 19.61 38.83 19.76
CA GLY A 130 19.57 39.91 20.74
C GLY A 130 20.86 40.72 20.78
N PRO A 131 20.89 41.81 21.57
CA PRO A 131 22.09 42.61 21.78
C PRO A 131 23.24 41.74 22.27
N TRP A 132 24.25 41.54 21.42
CA TRP A 132 25.47 40.82 21.76
C TRP A 132 26.49 41.81 22.31
N ARG A 133 27.02 41.53 23.50
CA ARG A 133 28.00 42.28 24.35
C ARG A 133 27.41 42.84 25.65
N VAL A 134 27.54 42.05 26.72
CA VAL A 134 27.52 42.42 28.14
C VAL A 134 28.52 41.43 28.77
N MET A 135 29.72 41.70 29.29
CA MET A 135 30.40 42.87 29.85
C MET A 135 31.92 42.76 29.64
N ASN A 136 32.58 43.87 29.28
CA ASN A 136 34.03 44.06 29.46
C ASN A 136 34.34 44.55 30.89
N GLY A 137 33.69 43.99 31.92
CA GLY A 137 33.97 44.37 33.31
C GLY A 137 33.70 45.83 33.72
N GLU A 138 33.17 46.69 32.84
CA GLU A 138 32.80 48.06 33.20
C GLU A 138 31.40 48.08 33.82
N VAL A 139 31.35 48.48 35.10
CA VAL A 139 30.13 48.73 35.87
C VAL A 139 29.22 49.67 35.07
N PRO A 140 27.91 49.38 34.92
CA PRO A 140 27.01 50.29 34.23
C PRO A 140 27.02 51.67 34.93
N PRO A 141 27.12 52.79 34.18
CA PRO A 141 27.12 54.11 34.80
C PRO A 141 25.84 54.30 35.59
N SER A 142 25.98 54.50 36.90
CA SER A 142 24.87 54.90 37.76
C SER A 142 24.37 56.26 37.28
N LYS A 143 23.06 56.35 37.02
CA LYS A 143 22.38 57.64 36.94
C LYS A 143 22.39 58.35 38.28
#